data_AF-A0A8H6QPK5-F1
#
_entry.id   AF-A0A8H6QPK5-F1
#
_cell.length_a   1.000
_cell.length_b   1.000
_cell.length_c   1.000
_cell.angle_alpha   90.00
_cell.angle_beta   90.00
_cell.angle_gamma   90.00
#
_symmetry.space_group_name_H-M   'P 1'
#
loop_
_entity.id
_entity.type
_entity.pdbx_description
1 polymer ?
#
loop_
_entity_poly.entity_id
_entity_poly.type
_entity_poly.pdbx_seq_one_letter_code
_entity_poly.pdbx_strand_id
1 'polypeptide(L)'
;MSKCPDARACLQKLVVPTMERISDKVDFGLSFIASVSNKSTDVVCKHGPAECIGDMLILCAANLPFPPEGRSTHRTPTIRSLGFANCLISSYEKIPERSFVEQCALEHGIDFDALNECASQQDDDPGHDGGDKDPLSGIALLRKSALYSEALGVTTSCTVRLNEHVWCVRDDGVWKDCAQGGRGSQVSVLVEEIEKIWKERN
;
A
#
# COMPACT_ATOMS: atom_id res chain seq x y z
N MET A 1 -3.07 1.60 6.71
CA MET A 1 -2.66 2.50 7.80
C MET A 1 -1.22 2.16 8.20
N SER A 2 -0.25 3.04 7.90
CA SER A 2 1.18 2.78 8.09
C SER A 2 1.64 2.71 9.54
N LYS A 3 0.88 3.29 10.49
CA LYS A 3 1.17 3.19 11.93
C LYS A 3 0.33 2.17 12.68
N CYS A 4 -0.40 1.32 11.96
CA CYS A 4 -1.24 0.30 12.58
C CYS A 4 -0.43 -0.99 12.88
N PRO A 5 -0.39 -1.46 14.15
CA PRO A 5 0.33 -2.68 14.50
C PRO A 5 -0.26 -3.94 13.84
N ASP A 6 -1.56 -3.97 13.56
CA ASP A 6 -2.19 -5.07 12.84
C ASP A 6 -1.89 -5.03 11.33
N ALA A 7 -1.71 -3.85 10.74
CA ALA A 7 -1.17 -3.73 9.38
C ALA A 7 0.25 -4.32 9.28
N ARG A 8 1.12 -3.99 10.26
CA ARG A 8 2.47 -4.58 10.35
C ARG A 8 2.42 -6.10 10.42
N ALA A 9 1.63 -6.64 11.34
CA ALA A 9 1.52 -8.08 11.51
C ALA A 9 0.90 -8.75 10.27
N CYS A 10 -0.07 -8.11 9.61
CA CYS A 10 -0.69 -8.60 8.38
C CYS A 10 0.31 -8.69 7.23
N LEU A 11 1.11 -7.64 7.01
CA LEU A 11 2.14 -7.64 5.99
C LEU A 11 3.18 -8.74 6.26
N GLN A 12 3.74 -8.77 7.46
CA GLN A 12 4.83 -9.69 7.80
C GLN A 12 4.41 -11.16 7.86
N LYS A 13 3.18 -11.45 8.31
CA LYS A 13 2.74 -12.83 8.56
C LYS A 13 1.95 -13.46 7.40
N LEU A 14 1.38 -12.64 6.51
CA LEU A 14 0.53 -13.14 5.44
C LEU A 14 0.94 -12.60 4.08
N VAL A 15 0.97 -11.27 3.89
CA VAL A 15 1.12 -10.67 2.55
C VAL A 15 2.53 -10.88 1.99
N VAL A 16 3.58 -10.49 2.71
CA VAL A 16 4.97 -10.59 2.23
C VAL A 16 5.34 -12.06 1.93
N PRO A 17 5.15 -13.03 2.85
CA PRO A 17 5.48 -14.43 2.56
C PRO A 17 4.66 -15.05 1.42
N THR A 18 3.46 -14.52 1.14
CA THR A 18 2.66 -14.94 -0.02
C THR A 18 3.28 -14.40 -1.31
N MET A 19 3.58 -13.10 -1.34
CA MET A 19 4.12 -12.43 -2.53
C MET A 19 5.53 -12.92 -2.91
N GLU A 20 6.35 -13.31 -1.94
CA GLU A 20 7.64 -13.98 -2.18
C GLU A 20 7.50 -15.26 -3.03
N ARG A 21 6.36 -15.94 -2.95
CA ARG A 21 6.10 -17.20 -3.66
C ARG A 21 5.39 -17.02 -4.99
N ILE A 22 4.62 -15.94 -5.14
CA ILE A 22 3.57 -15.87 -6.18
C ILE A 22 3.38 -14.48 -6.82
N SER A 23 4.30 -13.54 -6.56
CA SER A 23 4.17 -12.15 -7.04
C SER A 23 4.02 -12.00 -8.56
N ASP A 24 4.56 -12.94 -9.35
CA ASP A 24 4.45 -12.97 -10.81
C ASP A 24 3.02 -13.25 -11.31
N LYS A 25 2.14 -13.75 -10.44
CA LYS A 25 0.75 -14.12 -10.76
C LYS A 25 -0.29 -13.16 -10.17
N VAL A 26 0.16 -12.08 -9.52
CA VAL A 26 -0.70 -11.18 -8.74
C VAL A 26 -0.56 -9.75 -9.23
N ASP A 27 -1.69 -9.13 -9.57
CA ASP A 27 -1.77 -7.67 -9.62
C ASP A 27 -1.99 -7.14 -8.20
N PHE A 28 -0.92 -6.63 -7.59
CA PHE A 28 -0.91 -6.27 -6.18
C PHE A 28 -1.14 -4.77 -5.96
N GLY A 29 -2.07 -4.45 -5.07
CA GLY A 29 -2.33 -3.08 -4.63
C GLY A 29 -2.34 -2.94 -3.11
N LEU A 30 -1.88 -1.79 -2.62
CA LEU A 30 -2.08 -1.33 -1.25
C LEU A 30 -2.97 -0.09 -1.27
N SER A 31 -3.95 -0.05 -0.37
CA SER A 31 -4.76 1.13 -0.09
C SER A 31 -4.75 1.46 1.40
N PHE A 32 -5.11 2.70 1.71
CA PHE A 32 -5.01 3.26 3.05
C PHE A 32 -6.35 3.85 3.48
N ILE A 33 -6.62 3.77 4.78
CA ILE A 33 -7.84 4.28 5.40
C ILE A 33 -7.49 5.63 5.99
N ALA A 34 -8.22 6.66 5.56
CA ALA A 34 -8.17 7.99 6.15
C ALA A 34 -9.53 8.69 5.93
N SER A 35 -9.81 9.71 6.74
CA SER A 35 -10.97 10.57 6.52
C SER A 35 -10.59 11.71 5.57
N VAL A 36 -11.37 11.89 4.51
CA VAL A 36 -11.14 12.93 3.49
C VAL A 36 -12.14 14.06 3.65
N SER A 37 -11.67 15.30 3.64
CA SER A 37 -12.56 16.48 3.64
C SER A 37 -13.19 16.70 2.26
N ASN A 38 -14.50 16.99 2.26
CA ASN A 38 -15.25 17.42 1.06
C ASN A 38 -15.14 18.93 0.81
N LYS A 39 -14.50 19.69 1.69
CA LYS A 39 -14.42 21.16 1.64
C LYS A 39 -13.00 21.69 1.50
N SER A 40 -12.00 20.85 1.72
CA SER A 40 -10.58 21.18 1.71
C SER A 40 -9.78 19.97 1.22
N THR A 41 -8.48 20.16 1.00
CA THR A 41 -7.57 19.09 0.61
C THR A 41 -7.14 18.23 1.82
N ASP A 42 -7.59 18.59 3.02
CA ASP A 42 -7.26 17.90 4.27
C ASP A 42 -7.59 16.40 4.25
N VAL A 43 -6.64 15.63 4.76
CA VAL A 43 -6.77 14.21 5.06
C VAL A 43 -6.42 13.97 6.53
N VAL A 44 -7.24 13.21 7.22
CA VAL A 44 -7.05 12.87 8.64
C VAL A 44 -6.86 11.37 8.79
N CYS A 45 -5.70 10.97 9.31
CA CYS A 45 -5.37 9.58 9.57
C CYS A 45 -5.57 9.24 11.06
N LYS A 46 -5.93 7.99 11.35
CA LYS A 46 -6.33 7.54 12.69
C LYS A 46 -5.22 7.68 13.73
N HIS A 47 -3.97 7.46 13.31
CA HIS A 47 -2.79 7.53 14.20
C HIS A 47 -2.02 8.85 14.03
N GLY A 48 -2.70 9.91 13.59
CA GLY A 48 -2.18 11.27 13.51
C GLY A 48 -1.38 11.58 12.23
N PRO A 49 -0.81 12.80 12.13
CA PRO A 49 -0.21 13.30 10.88
C PRO A 49 0.95 12.45 10.37
N ALA A 50 1.74 11.86 11.27
CA ALA A 50 2.85 11.00 10.91
C ALA A 50 2.41 9.73 10.17
N GLU A 51 1.20 9.21 10.46
CA GLU A 51 0.61 8.12 9.66
C GLU A 51 0.27 8.59 8.25
N CYS A 52 -0.31 9.78 8.09
CA CYS A 52 -0.60 10.30 6.75
C CYS A 52 0.67 10.42 5.92
N ILE A 53 1.77 10.91 6.51
CA ILE A 53 3.07 10.98 5.82
C ILE A 53 3.56 9.58 5.44
N GLY A 54 3.45 8.59 6.34
CA GLY A 54 3.81 7.21 6.03
C GLY A 54 2.97 6.60 4.90
N ASP A 55 1.66 6.86 4.90
CA ASP A 55 0.74 6.39 3.87
C ASP A 55 1.08 7.03 2.50
N MET A 56 1.35 8.34 2.48
CA MET A 56 1.80 9.05 1.27
C MET A 56 3.11 8.49 0.74
N LEU A 57 4.12 8.27 1.59
CA LEU A 57 5.41 7.72 1.18
C LEU A 57 5.25 6.34 0.53
N ILE A 58 4.43 5.45 1.11
CA ILE A 58 4.21 4.12 0.55
C ILE A 58 3.47 4.19 -0.79
N LEU A 59 2.46 5.06 -0.90
CA LEU A 59 1.73 5.27 -2.16
C LEU A 59 2.62 5.86 -3.24
N CYS A 60 3.44 6.86 -2.91
CA CYS A 60 4.43 7.44 -3.81
C CYS A 60 5.40 6.36 -4.30
N ALA A 61 6.03 5.60 -3.40
CA ALA A 61 6.95 4.53 -3.76
C ALA A 61 6.35 3.50 -4.73
N ALA A 62 5.04 3.20 -4.60
CA ALA A 62 4.33 2.30 -5.49
C ALA A 62 3.99 2.91 -6.86
N ASN A 63 3.98 4.23 -7.00
CA ASN A 63 3.57 4.95 -8.22
C ASN A 63 4.71 5.73 -8.90
N LEU A 64 5.95 5.64 -8.40
CA LEU A 64 7.10 6.19 -9.12
C LEU A 64 7.32 5.46 -10.46
N PRO A 65 7.76 6.17 -11.51
CA PRO A 65 8.16 5.55 -12.78
C PRO A 65 9.28 4.53 -12.61
N PHE A 66 9.22 3.41 -13.35
CA PHE A 66 10.28 2.41 -13.33
C PHE A 66 10.57 1.82 -14.73
N PRO A 67 11.84 1.60 -15.13
CA PRO A 67 13.04 2.19 -14.53
C PRO A 67 12.97 3.73 -14.56
N PRO A 68 13.71 4.44 -13.70
CA PRO A 68 13.70 5.91 -13.64
C PRO A 68 14.01 6.58 -14.98
N GLU A 69 14.75 5.89 -15.87
CA GLU A 69 15.09 6.34 -17.21
C GLU A 69 14.67 5.29 -18.26
N GLY A 70 14.04 5.72 -19.36
CA GLY A 70 13.77 4.89 -20.55
C GLY A 70 12.29 4.61 -20.84
N ARG A 71 12.02 3.59 -21.67
CA ARG A 71 10.64 3.11 -21.96
C ARG A 71 10.11 2.39 -20.72
N SER A 72 9.39 3.14 -19.90
CA SER A 72 9.03 2.81 -18.52
C SER A 72 7.73 2.01 -18.40
N THR A 73 7.68 1.07 -17.45
CA THR A 73 6.43 0.67 -16.80
C THR A 73 5.98 1.83 -15.90
N HIS A 74 4.71 2.24 -15.97
CA HIS A 74 4.20 3.41 -15.23
C HIS A 74 4.35 3.38 -13.70
N ARG A 75 4.86 2.29 -13.10
CA ARG A 75 4.94 2.09 -11.65
C ARG A 75 6.13 1.22 -11.22
N THR A 76 6.59 1.43 -9.99
CA THR A 76 7.58 0.60 -9.29
C THR A 76 7.12 -0.86 -9.16
N PRO A 77 7.98 -1.85 -9.48
CA PRO A 77 7.65 -3.25 -9.30
C PRO A 77 7.23 -3.60 -7.88
N THR A 78 6.21 -4.46 -7.75
CA THR A 78 5.62 -4.88 -6.48
C THR A 78 6.66 -5.31 -5.45
N ILE A 79 7.68 -6.09 -5.83
CA ILE A 79 8.70 -6.56 -4.89
C ILE A 79 9.46 -5.40 -4.23
N ARG A 80 9.73 -4.31 -4.97
CA ARG A 80 10.40 -3.12 -4.43
C ARG A 80 9.45 -2.28 -3.58
N SER A 81 8.26 -1.95 -4.09
CA SER A 81 7.32 -1.09 -3.38
C SER A 81 6.73 -1.76 -2.13
N LEU A 82 6.43 -3.07 -2.18
CA LEU A 82 6.02 -3.85 -1.02
C LEU A 82 7.17 -4.03 -0.01
N GLY A 83 8.39 -4.23 -0.50
CA GLY A 83 9.58 -4.25 0.36
C GLY A 83 9.72 -2.96 1.15
N PHE A 84 9.69 -1.82 0.46
CA PHE A 84 9.70 -0.49 1.07
C PHE A 84 8.58 -0.29 2.09
N ALA A 85 7.34 -0.66 1.73
CA ALA A 85 6.20 -0.60 2.64
C ALA A 85 6.43 -1.45 3.92
N ASN A 86 6.92 -2.68 3.76
CA ASN A 86 7.22 -3.57 4.87
C ASN A 86 8.36 -3.03 5.74
N CYS A 87 9.41 -2.43 5.16
CA CYS A 87 10.50 -1.78 5.90
C CYS A 87 9.99 -0.65 6.79
N LEU A 88 9.25 0.31 6.20
CA LEU A 88 8.67 1.44 6.94
C LEU A 88 7.74 0.97 8.07
N ILE A 89 6.80 0.08 7.75
CA ILE A 89 5.79 -0.39 8.69
C ILE A 89 6.42 -1.25 9.79
N SER A 90 7.56 -1.92 9.54
CA SER A 90 8.24 -2.72 10.57
C SER A 90 8.70 -1.88 11.77
N SER A 91 9.09 -0.63 11.54
CA SER A 91 9.46 0.34 12.57
C SER A 91 8.60 1.61 12.48
N TYR A 92 7.27 1.45 12.39
CA TYR A 92 6.32 2.54 12.14
C TYR A 92 6.41 3.73 13.12
N GLU A 93 6.95 3.54 14.33
CA GLU A 93 7.19 4.61 15.29
C GLU A 93 8.20 5.66 14.77
N LYS A 94 9.16 5.22 13.95
CA LYS A 94 10.17 6.08 13.32
C LYS A 94 9.65 6.84 12.11
N ILE A 95 8.41 6.60 11.66
CA ILE A 95 7.84 7.39 10.57
C ILE A 95 7.49 8.79 11.11
N PRO A 96 7.92 9.91 10.48
CA PRO A 96 8.59 10.02 9.16
C PRO A 96 10.05 10.51 9.25
N GLU A 97 10.85 9.98 10.17
CA GLU A 97 12.27 10.32 10.29
C GLU A 97 12.99 10.15 8.95
N ARG A 98 13.55 11.25 8.41
CA ARG A 98 14.14 11.28 7.06
C ARG A 98 15.17 10.18 6.85
N SER A 99 16.10 10.00 7.78
CA SER A 99 17.16 8.99 7.71
C SER A 99 16.61 7.56 7.66
N PHE A 100 15.49 7.29 8.36
CA PHE A 100 14.83 5.99 8.32
C PHE A 100 14.13 5.75 6.97
N VAL A 101 13.45 6.76 6.43
CA VAL A 101 12.81 6.67 5.11
C VAL A 101 13.85 6.46 4.01
N GLU A 102 14.95 7.22 4.05
CA GLU A 102 16.07 7.11 3.11
C GLU A 102 16.74 5.73 3.17
N GLN A 103 16.92 5.17 4.37
CA GLN A 103 17.44 3.81 4.55
C GLN A 103 16.52 2.77 3.90
N CYS A 104 15.21 2.82 4.17
CA CYS A 104 14.25 1.90 3.55
C CYS A 104 14.19 2.06 2.02
N ALA A 105 14.28 3.30 1.53
CA ALA A 105 14.29 3.58 0.10
C ALA A 105 15.52 2.96 -0.57
N LEU A 106 16.71 3.17 0.00
CA LEU A 106 17.97 2.60 -0.48
C LEU A 106 17.94 1.06 -0.50
N GLU A 107 17.46 0.44 0.58
CA GLU A 107 17.37 -1.04 0.70
C GLU A 107 16.53 -1.67 -0.41
N HIS A 108 15.47 -0.99 -0.84
CA HIS A 108 14.52 -1.50 -1.82
C HIS A 108 14.65 -0.86 -3.21
N GLY A 109 15.69 -0.07 -3.44
CA GLY A 109 15.96 0.58 -4.73
C GLY A 109 14.86 1.55 -5.15
N ILE A 110 14.30 2.29 -4.19
CA ILE A 110 13.39 3.40 -4.41
C ILE A 110 14.23 4.68 -4.51
N ASP A 111 14.02 5.48 -5.55
CA ASP A 111 14.67 6.78 -5.68
C ASP A 111 14.14 7.72 -4.58
N PHE A 112 15.02 8.11 -3.66
CA PHE A 112 14.65 8.90 -2.50
C PHE A 112 14.27 10.35 -2.88
N ASP A 113 14.93 10.93 -3.88
CA ASP A 113 14.65 12.31 -4.30
C ASP A 113 13.28 12.37 -4.99
N ALA A 114 12.99 11.45 -5.90
CA ALA A 114 11.68 11.32 -6.54
C ALA A 114 10.56 11.00 -5.52
N LEU A 115 10.86 10.14 -4.53
CA LEU A 115 9.94 9.85 -3.42
C LEU A 115 9.63 11.12 -2.61
N ASN A 116 10.67 11.89 -2.26
CA ASN A 116 10.53 13.12 -1.49
C ASN A 116 9.78 14.20 -2.29
N GLU A 117 10.03 14.32 -3.59
CA GLU A 117 9.28 15.19 -4.50
C GLU A 117 7.80 14.82 -4.51
N CYS A 118 7.46 13.56 -4.78
CA CYS A 118 6.07 13.08 -4.76
C CYS A 118 5.39 13.37 -3.41
N ALA A 119 6.04 13.07 -2.29
CA ALA A 119 5.44 13.22 -0.96
C ALA A 119 5.33 14.69 -0.48
N SER A 120 6.08 15.62 -1.09
CA SER A 120 6.09 17.04 -0.70
C SER A 120 5.38 17.97 -1.68
N GLN A 121 5.01 17.46 -2.87
CA GLN A 121 4.24 18.22 -3.85
C GLN A 121 2.87 18.59 -3.30
N GLN A 122 2.52 19.88 -3.44
CA GLN A 122 1.27 20.45 -2.91
C GLN A 122 0.14 20.50 -3.95
N ASP A 123 0.39 20.03 -5.18
CA ASP A 123 -0.63 20.02 -6.23
C ASP A 123 -1.70 18.96 -5.93
N ASP A 124 -2.90 19.44 -5.67
CA ASP A 124 -4.07 18.67 -5.24
C ASP A 124 -5.16 18.58 -6.33
N ASP A 125 -4.91 19.06 -7.56
CA ASP A 125 -5.98 19.20 -8.58
C ASP A 125 -6.62 17.83 -8.93
N PRO A 126 -7.86 17.56 -8.49
CA PRO A 126 -8.54 16.30 -8.75
C PRO A 126 -9.05 16.21 -10.19
N GLY A 127 -8.97 17.30 -10.96
CA GLY A 127 -9.23 17.38 -12.40
C GLY A 127 -7.99 17.18 -13.25
N HIS A 128 -6.80 16.96 -12.65
CA HIS A 128 -5.67 16.39 -13.34
C HIS A 128 -5.89 14.87 -13.38
N ASP A 129 -6.66 14.43 -14.37
CA ASP A 129 -6.42 13.12 -14.97
C ASP A 129 -4.96 13.14 -15.39
N GLY A 130 -4.09 12.71 -14.48
CA GLY A 130 -2.67 12.52 -14.69
C GLY A 130 -2.52 11.58 -15.87
N GLY A 131 -2.57 12.17 -17.07
CA GLY A 131 -2.19 11.51 -18.29
C GLY A 131 -0.73 11.09 -18.16
N ASP A 132 -0.17 10.57 -19.24
CA ASP A 132 1.19 10.02 -19.27
C ASP A 132 2.33 11.00 -18.90
N LYS A 133 2.05 12.21 -18.39
CA LYS A 133 3.01 13.31 -18.24
C LYS A 133 3.32 13.75 -16.81
N ASP A 134 2.39 13.70 -15.84
CA ASP A 134 2.66 14.16 -14.47
C ASP A 134 2.13 13.15 -13.42
N PRO A 135 2.99 12.59 -12.55
CA PRO A 135 2.57 11.69 -11.48
C PRO A 135 1.76 12.44 -10.41
N LEU A 136 0.73 11.78 -9.85
CA LEU A 136 -0.06 12.34 -8.75
C LEU A 136 0.82 12.63 -7.53
N SER A 137 0.58 13.76 -6.87
CA SER A 137 1.19 14.08 -5.57
C SER A 137 0.83 13.06 -4.49
N GLY A 138 1.63 12.97 -3.44
CA GLY A 138 1.41 12.06 -2.32
C GLY A 138 0.05 12.28 -1.65
N ILE A 139 -0.36 13.54 -1.50
CA ILE A 139 -1.66 13.89 -0.91
C ILE A 139 -2.82 13.50 -1.84
N ALA A 140 -2.71 13.73 -3.16
CA ALA A 140 -3.72 13.28 -4.13
C ALA A 140 -3.83 11.75 -4.16
N LEU A 141 -2.71 11.04 -4.11
CA LEU A 141 -2.66 9.58 -3.99
C LEU A 141 -3.36 9.10 -2.72
N LEU A 142 -3.10 9.75 -1.58
CA LEU A 142 -3.72 9.38 -0.31
C LEU A 142 -5.24 9.64 -0.31
N ARG A 143 -5.69 10.78 -0.84
CA ARG A 143 -7.13 11.08 -1.01
C ARG A 143 -7.82 10.02 -1.87
N LYS A 144 -7.24 9.69 -3.03
CA LYS A 144 -7.76 8.64 -3.93
C LYS A 144 -7.81 7.28 -3.24
N SER A 145 -6.75 6.92 -2.50
CA SER A 145 -6.64 5.67 -1.76
C SER A 145 -7.68 5.54 -0.63
N ALA A 146 -7.93 6.64 0.08
CA ALA A 146 -8.93 6.72 1.14
C ALA A 146 -10.35 6.59 0.59
N LEU A 147 -10.70 7.34 -0.45
CA LEU A 147 -12.00 7.25 -1.11
C LEU A 147 -12.25 5.86 -1.71
N TYR A 148 -11.21 5.22 -2.26
CA TYR A 148 -11.30 3.84 -2.73
C TYR A 148 -11.60 2.86 -1.59
N SER A 149 -10.89 2.99 -0.46
CA SER A 149 -11.12 2.14 0.72
C SER A 149 -12.51 2.35 1.32
N GLU A 150 -13.00 3.59 1.36
CA GLU A 150 -14.36 3.95 1.79
C GLU A 150 -15.43 3.35 0.88
N ALA A 151 -15.27 3.46 -0.44
CA ALA A 151 -16.21 2.90 -1.42
C ALA A 151 -16.35 1.38 -1.32
N LEU A 152 -15.32 0.70 -0.80
CA LEU A 152 -15.31 -0.74 -0.54
C LEU A 152 -15.83 -1.12 0.86
N GLY A 153 -16.19 -0.14 1.70
CA GLY A 153 -16.61 -0.37 3.08
C GLY A 153 -15.48 -0.87 4.00
N VAL A 154 -14.21 -0.62 3.65
CA VAL A 154 -13.07 -1.08 4.45
C VAL A 154 -12.79 -0.12 5.60
N THR A 155 -13.12 -0.55 6.83
CA THR A 155 -12.93 0.25 8.05
C THR A 155 -11.80 -0.25 8.95
N THR A 156 -11.25 -1.42 8.66
CA THR A 156 -10.28 -2.11 9.52
C THR A 156 -8.97 -2.33 8.79
N SER A 157 -7.87 -1.86 9.38
CA SER A 157 -6.51 -2.18 8.91
C SER A 157 -5.94 -3.25 9.85
N CYS A 158 -5.64 -4.45 9.40
CA CYS A 158 -5.53 -4.87 7.99
C CYS A 158 -6.79 -5.59 7.49
N THR A 159 -7.27 -5.22 6.29
CA THR A 159 -8.22 -6.04 5.52
C THR A 159 -7.52 -6.52 4.25
N VAL A 160 -7.38 -7.84 4.09
CA VAL A 160 -6.86 -8.45 2.86
C VAL A 160 -8.04 -8.73 1.95
N ARG A 161 -7.96 -8.31 0.69
CA ARG A 161 -8.93 -8.64 -0.36
C ARG A 161 -8.27 -9.52 -1.41
N LEU A 162 -8.99 -10.52 -1.89
CA LEU A 162 -8.59 -11.38 -3.00
C LEU A 162 -9.74 -11.43 -4.00
N ASN A 163 -9.44 -11.12 -5.26
CA ASN A 163 -10.42 -11.14 -6.35
C ASN A 163 -11.72 -10.38 -6.00
N GLU A 164 -11.58 -9.11 -5.61
CA GLU A 164 -12.67 -8.22 -5.18
C GLU A 164 -13.45 -8.61 -3.91
N HIS A 165 -13.10 -9.70 -3.23
CA HIS A 165 -13.77 -10.14 -2.01
C HIS A 165 -12.85 -10.00 -0.79
N VAL A 166 -13.43 -9.75 0.38
CA VAL A 166 -12.68 -9.80 1.64
C VAL A 166 -12.18 -11.23 1.86
N TRP A 167 -10.87 -11.38 1.99
CA TRP A 167 -10.21 -12.65 2.20
C TRP A 167 -9.99 -12.96 3.68
N CYS A 168 -9.51 -11.98 4.45
CA CYS A 168 -9.22 -12.14 5.87
C CYS A 168 -8.96 -10.76 6.49
N VAL A 169 -9.42 -10.55 7.72
CA VAL A 169 -9.25 -9.29 8.46
C VAL A 169 -8.35 -9.55 9.66
N ARG A 170 -7.47 -8.60 9.97
CA ARG A 170 -6.68 -8.62 11.21
C ARG A 170 -7.02 -7.40 12.04
N ASP A 171 -7.44 -7.66 13.27
CA ASP A 171 -7.97 -6.65 14.17
C ASP A 171 -7.79 -7.07 15.62
N ASP A 172 -7.37 -6.16 16.48
CA ASP A 172 -7.00 -6.40 17.88
C ASP A 172 -6.04 -7.58 18.06
N GLY A 173 -5.06 -7.71 17.16
CA GLY A 173 -4.05 -8.76 17.24
C GLY A 173 -4.54 -10.17 16.85
N VAL A 174 -5.78 -10.33 16.41
CA VAL A 174 -6.35 -11.63 15.99
C VAL A 174 -6.81 -11.60 14.53
N TRP A 175 -6.84 -12.77 13.89
CA TRP A 175 -7.42 -12.93 12.55
C TRP A 175 -8.92 -13.20 12.67
N LYS A 176 -9.74 -12.44 11.94
CA LYS A 176 -11.20 -12.47 11.93
C LYS A 176 -11.70 -12.58 10.48
N ASP A 177 -12.91 -13.08 10.30
CA ASP A 177 -13.61 -13.10 9.01
C ASP A 177 -12.78 -13.68 7.85
N CYS A 178 -12.01 -14.73 8.13
CA CYS A 178 -11.12 -15.34 7.15
C CYS A 178 -11.83 -16.42 6.31
N ALA A 179 -11.59 -16.35 5.01
CA ALA A 179 -12.06 -17.30 4.02
C ALA A 179 -11.58 -18.74 4.30
N GLN A 180 -12.11 -19.68 3.51
CA GLN A 180 -11.75 -21.11 3.59
C GLN A 180 -11.95 -21.70 5.01
N GLY A 181 -13.06 -21.31 5.66
CA GLY A 181 -13.41 -21.78 7.00
C GLY A 181 -12.45 -21.31 8.08
N GLY A 182 -12.00 -20.05 8.03
CA GLY A 182 -11.07 -19.46 9.00
C GLY A 182 -9.59 -19.71 8.70
N ARG A 183 -9.25 -20.44 7.63
CA ARG A 183 -7.85 -20.75 7.28
C ARG A 183 -7.20 -19.70 6.38
N GLY A 184 -7.92 -18.68 5.93
CA GLY A 184 -7.39 -17.64 5.05
C GLY A 184 -6.17 -16.88 5.58
N SER A 185 -5.92 -16.90 6.90
CA SER A 185 -4.70 -16.32 7.49
C SER A 185 -3.44 -17.17 7.29
N GLN A 186 -3.54 -18.35 6.67
CA GLN A 186 -2.40 -19.21 6.37
C GLN A 186 -1.85 -18.91 4.98
N VAL A 187 -0.54 -18.67 4.89
CA VAL A 187 0.17 -18.34 3.64
C VAL A 187 -0.07 -19.40 2.55
N SER A 188 0.00 -20.69 2.89
CA SER A 188 -0.24 -21.77 1.91
C SER A 188 -1.64 -21.71 1.31
N VAL A 189 -2.66 -21.45 2.12
CA VAL A 189 -4.06 -21.40 1.68
C VAL A 189 -4.30 -20.20 0.76
N LEU A 190 -3.72 -19.04 1.06
CA LEU A 190 -3.80 -17.87 0.19
C LEU A 190 -3.07 -18.12 -1.14
N VAL A 191 -1.87 -18.72 -1.11
CA VAL A 191 -1.12 -19.08 -2.32
C VAL A 191 -1.92 -20.07 -3.18
N GLU A 192 -2.48 -21.12 -2.59
CA GLU A 192 -3.29 -22.12 -3.31
C GLU A 192 -4.51 -21.49 -4.00
N GLU A 193 -5.22 -20.57 -3.33
CA GLU A 193 -6.37 -19.89 -3.94
C GLU A 193 -5.95 -18.93 -5.06
N ILE A 194 -4.86 -18.17 -4.87
CA ILE A 194 -4.30 -17.31 -5.93
C ILE A 194 -3.93 -18.14 -7.16
N GLU A 195 -3.23 -19.27 -6.98
CA GLU A 195 -2.85 -20.15 -8.07
C GLU A 195 -4.05 -20.73 -8.81
N LYS A 196 -5.09 -21.10 -8.07
CA LYS A 196 -6.34 -21.58 -8.65
C LYS A 196 -7.00 -20.49 -9.51
N ILE A 197 -7.19 -19.29 -8.97
CA ILE A 197 -7.79 -18.15 -9.69
C ILE A 197 -6.95 -17.78 -10.93
N TRP A 198 -5.62 -17.81 -10.81
CA TRP A 198 -4.73 -17.49 -11.92
C TRP A 198 -4.85 -18.51 -13.06
N LYS A 199 -4.91 -19.82 -12.75
CA LYS A 199 -5.14 -20.90 -13.73
C LYS A 199 -6.51 -20.85 -14.40
N GLU A 200 -7.51 -20.29 -13.75
CA GLU A 200 -8.85 -20.10 -14.33
C GLU A 200 -8.88 -18.93 -15.34
N ARG A 201 -7.89 -18.04 -15.32
CA ARG A 201 -7.84 -16.80 -16.11
C ARG A 201 -6.79 -16.78 -17.22
N ASN A 202 -5.85 -17.72 -17.22
CA ASN A 202 -4.72 -17.82 -18.16
C ASN A 202 -4.56 -19.26 -18.64
#